data_AF-A0A941T270-F1
#
_entry.id   AF-A0A941T270-F1
#
_cell.length_a   1.000
_cell.length_b   1.000
_cell.length_c   1.000
_cell.angle_alpha   90.00
_cell.angle_beta   90.00
_cell.angle_gamma   90.00
#
_symmetry.space_group_name_H-M   'P 1'
#
loop_
_entity.id
_entity.type
_entity.pdbx_description
1 polymer ?
#
loop_
_entity_poly.entity_id
_entity_poly.type
_entity_poly.pdbx_seq_one_letter_code
_entity_poly.pdbx_strand_id
1 'polypeptide(L)'
;MYKATRDFINARQKFARFEVKAVSVKQIGGGTADSSYMNAHGRIDRARNIRIVSGWLVKPYDRMLRKTEILQHWWNVDANAKIYFDVSPDVGKDCEYVLDMDLAEFGIKNFDDPAGNVCHAVHLCDGKYTMVDRIFGELFYKPIETLETASLFKKLI
;
A
#
# COMPACT_ATOMS: atom_id res chain seq x y z
N MET A 1 4.20 10.63 -12.10
CA MET A 1 3.58 10.95 -10.81
C MET A 1 2.23 11.60 -11.00
N TYR A 2 1.16 10.89 -10.62
CA TYR A 2 -0.20 11.39 -10.63
C TYR A 2 -0.38 12.53 -9.61
N LYS A 3 -1.39 13.38 -9.86
CA LYS A 3 -1.80 14.39 -8.88
C LYS A 3 -2.22 13.73 -7.56
N ALA A 4 -3.02 12.67 -7.65
CA ALA A 4 -3.46 11.88 -6.50
C ALA A 4 -2.28 11.37 -5.67
N THR A 5 -1.24 10.84 -6.30
CA THR A 5 -0.02 10.37 -5.62
C THR A 5 0.66 11.48 -4.84
N ARG A 6 0.84 12.67 -5.44
CA ARG A 6 1.44 13.82 -4.75
C ARG A 6 0.61 14.28 -3.57
N ASP A 7 -0.70 14.41 -3.78
CA ASP A 7 -1.64 14.86 -2.74
C ASP A 7 -1.67 13.87 -1.57
N PHE A 8 -1.66 12.57 -1.88
CA PHE A 8 -1.62 11.50 -0.89
C PHE A 8 -0.31 11.51 -0.09
N ILE A 9 0.84 11.58 -0.75
CA ILE A 9 2.14 11.69 -0.08
C ILE A 9 2.14 12.88 0.88
N ASN A 10 1.72 14.07 0.41
CA ASN A 10 1.68 15.28 1.23
C ASN A 10 0.72 15.16 2.42
N ALA A 11 -0.40 14.48 2.26
CA ALA A 11 -1.37 14.26 3.34
C ALA A 11 -0.87 13.24 4.35
N ARG A 12 -0.32 12.11 3.87
CA ARG A 12 0.19 11.00 4.69
C ARG A 12 1.46 11.36 5.45
N GLN A 13 2.37 12.12 4.83
CA GLN A 13 3.67 12.49 5.41
C GLN A 13 3.53 13.23 6.76
N LYS A 14 2.45 14.00 6.95
CA LYS A 14 2.17 14.72 8.21
C LYS A 14 2.07 13.79 9.42
N PHE A 15 1.78 12.52 9.17
CA PHE A 15 1.54 11.48 10.18
C PHE A 15 2.53 10.33 10.06
N ALA A 16 3.58 10.48 9.25
CA ALA A 16 4.59 9.46 9.05
C ALA A 16 5.92 9.91 9.66
N ARG A 17 6.57 9.03 10.41
CA ARG A 17 7.89 9.29 11.00
C ARG A 17 8.98 9.32 9.93
N PHE A 18 8.87 8.44 8.96
CA PHE A 18 9.80 8.35 7.84
C PHE A 18 9.26 9.06 6.60
N GLU A 19 10.16 9.32 5.66
CA GLU A 19 9.80 9.86 4.35
C GLU A 19 8.88 8.90 3.60
N VAL A 20 7.70 9.41 3.21
CA VAL A 20 6.74 8.77 2.32
C VAL A 20 7.04 9.24 0.92
N LYS A 21 7.36 8.32 0.00
CA LYS A 21 7.82 8.72 -1.33
C LYS A 21 7.47 7.72 -2.41
N ALA A 22 7.29 8.24 -3.62
CA ALA A 22 7.18 7.37 -4.79
C ALA A 22 8.51 6.66 -5.08
N VAL A 23 8.43 5.39 -5.47
CA VAL A 23 9.59 4.57 -5.85
C VAL A 23 9.33 3.89 -7.19
N SER A 24 10.39 3.68 -7.97
CA SER A 24 10.31 2.90 -9.21
C SER A 24 10.44 1.43 -8.87
N VAL A 25 9.44 0.63 -9.23
CA VAL A 25 9.37 -0.80 -8.92
C VAL A 25 9.27 -1.60 -10.22
N LYS A 26 10.14 -2.59 -10.37
CA LYS A 26 10.07 -3.54 -11.48
C LYS A 26 9.03 -4.61 -11.16
N GLN A 27 7.92 -4.60 -11.90
CA GLN A 27 6.92 -5.67 -11.84
C GLN A 27 7.45 -6.91 -12.58
N ILE A 28 7.75 -7.96 -11.82
CA ILE A 28 8.24 -9.26 -12.30
C ILE A 28 7.07 -10.24 -12.46
N GLY A 29 6.08 -10.18 -11.57
CA GLY A 29 4.99 -11.15 -11.52
C GLY A 29 5.43 -12.55 -11.08
N GLY A 30 4.57 -13.55 -11.34
CA GLY A 30 4.84 -14.96 -11.06
C GLY A 30 4.51 -15.44 -9.64
N GLY A 31 3.96 -14.58 -8.79
CA GLY A 31 3.38 -14.92 -7.49
C GLY A 31 1.90 -15.27 -7.57
N THR A 32 1.23 -15.28 -6.41
CA THR A 32 -0.20 -15.57 -6.27
C THR A 32 -1.00 -14.27 -6.18
N ALA A 33 -2.14 -14.20 -6.89
CA ALA A 33 -3.05 -13.06 -6.82
C ALA A 33 -3.55 -12.82 -5.39
N ASP A 34 -3.82 -11.56 -5.04
CA ASP A 34 -4.33 -11.14 -3.73
C ASP A 34 -3.46 -11.55 -2.51
N SER A 35 -2.19 -11.90 -2.75
CA SER A 35 -1.27 -12.39 -1.71
C SER A 35 0.06 -11.63 -1.69
N SER A 36 0.01 -10.31 -1.87
CA SER A 36 1.23 -9.47 -1.99
C SER A 36 2.20 -9.63 -0.83
N TYR A 37 1.69 -9.75 0.39
CA TYR A 37 2.51 -10.02 1.57
C TYR A 37 3.28 -11.34 1.45
N MET A 38 2.59 -12.45 1.17
CA MET A 38 3.21 -13.77 1.06
C MET A 38 4.17 -13.85 -0.13
N ASN A 39 3.80 -13.21 -1.24
CA ASN A 39 4.64 -13.05 -2.42
C ASN A 39 5.96 -12.38 -2.06
N ALA A 40 5.91 -11.23 -1.38
CA ALA A 40 7.10 -10.49 -1.00
C ALA A 40 7.91 -11.22 0.09
N HIS A 41 7.24 -11.84 1.05
CA HIS A 41 7.86 -12.63 2.11
C HIS A 41 8.66 -13.81 1.53
N GLY A 42 8.11 -14.52 0.54
CA GLY A 42 8.77 -15.64 -0.14
C GLY A 42 10.02 -15.24 -0.96
N ARG A 43 10.30 -13.95 -1.11
CA ARG A 43 11.49 -13.43 -1.80
C ARG A 43 12.57 -12.89 -0.88
N ILE A 44 12.37 -12.93 0.44
CA ILE A 44 13.41 -12.52 1.39
C ILE A 44 14.64 -13.41 1.21
N ASP A 45 15.79 -12.77 0.99
CA ASP A 45 17.09 -13.45 0.86
C ASP A 45 18.14 -12.64 1.61
N ARG A 46 18.60 -13.18 2.74
CA ARG A 46 19.59 -12.50 3.60
C ARG A 46 20.97 -12.41 2.95
N ALA A 47 21.38 -13.42 2.18
CA ALA A 47 22.69 -13.45 1.53
C ALA A 47 22.77 -12.38 0.44
N ARG A 48 21.67 -12.16 -0.28
CA ARG A 48 21.55 -11.11 -1.30
C ARG A 48 21.08 -9.76 -0.76
N ASN A 49 20.82 -9.68 0.55
CA ASN A 49 20.26 -8.49 1.21
C ASN A 49 18.93 -8.02 0.58
N ILE A 50 18.11 -8.98 0.16
CA ILE A 50 16.74 -8.74 -0.31
C ILE A 50 15.82 -8.67 0.89
N ARG A 51 15.13 -7.54 1.02
CA ARG A 51 14.23 -7.23 2.13
C ARG A 51 12.81 -7.03 1.63
N ILE A 52 11.85 -7.28 2.51
CA ILE A 52 10.45 -6.90 2.31
C ILE A 52 10.25 -5.44 2.71
N VAL A 53 9.38 -4.74 1.97
CA VAL A 53 8.92 -3.38 2.25
C VAL A 53 7.41 -3.27 2.04
N SER A 54 6.80 -2.19 2.53
CA SER A 54 5.38 -1.91 2.37
C SER A 54 5.12 -0.45 2.03
N GLY A 55 3.91 -0.20 1.58
CA GLY A 55 3.37 1.12 1.33
C GLY A 55 2.13 0.99 0.47
N TRP A 56 2.03 1.82 -0.55
CA TRP A 56 0.79 2.04 -1.29
C TRP A 56 0.95 1.85 -2.78
N LEU A 57 -0.06 1.23 -3.39
CA LEU A 57 -0.32 1.28 -4.82
C LEU A 57 -1.36 2.35 -5.09
N VAL A 58 -0.96 3.41 -5.78
CA VAL A 58 -1.88 4.43 -6.29
C VAL A 58 -2.27 4.05 -7.72
N LYS A 59 -3.53 3.67 -7.92
CA LYS A 59 -4.05 3.32 -9.24
C LYS A 59 -4.25 4.57 -10.11
N PRO A 60 -4.36 4.41 -11.44
CA PRO A 60 -4.81 5.49 -12.32
C PRO A 60 -6.18 6.05 -11.89
N TYR A 61 -6.41 7.34 -12.17
CA TYR A 61 -7.71 7.96 -11.90
C TYR A 61 -8.82 7.31 -12.74
N ASP A 62 -9.84 6.79 -12.07
CA ASP A 62 -11.04 6.26 -12.72
C ASP A 62 -11.97 7.43 -13.07
N ARG A 63 -12.14 7.69 -14.37
CA ARG A 63 -13.00 8.77 -14.87
C ARG A 63 -14.48 8.49 -14.70
N MET A 64 -14.90 7.22 -14.74
CA MET A 64 -16.30 6.84 -14.59
C MET A 64 -16.73 6.96 -13.13
N LEU A 65 -15.91 6.45 -12.22
CA LEU A 65 -16.16 6.48 -10.78
C LEU A 65 -15.67 7.77 -10.11
N ARG A 66 -14.99 8.63 -10.87
CA ARG A 66 -14.42 9.92 -10.44
C ARG A 66 -13.52 9.83 -9.21
N LYS A 67 -12.81 8.73 -9.04
CA LYS A 67 -11.99 8.44 -7.85
C LYS A 67 -10.62 7.88 -8.22
N THR A 68 -9.68 7.97 -7.27
CA THR A 68 -8.42 7.20 -7.31
C THR A 68 -8.44 6.16 -6.20
N GLU A 69 -8.11 4.92 -6.51
CA GLU A 69 -7.93 3.87 -5.50
C GLU A 69 -6.48 3.82 -5.03
N ILE A 70 -6.30 3.73 -3.71
CA ILE A 70 -5.01 3.68 -3.03
C ILE A 70 -5.05 2.47 -2.10
N LEU A 71 -4.23 1.47 -2.39
CA LEU A 71 -4.26 0.17 -1.72
C LEU A 71 -2.95 -0.09 -0.99
N GLN A 72 -3.00 -0.67 0.21
CA GLN A 72 -1.78 -1.21 0.82
C GLN A 72 -1.20 -2.30 -0.06
N HIS A 73 0.12 -2.32 -0.15
CA HIS A 73 0.83 -3.36 -0.88
C HIS A 73 2.16 -3.71 -0.24
N TRP A 74 2.66 -4.90 -0.58
CA TRP A 74 3.93 -5.42 -0.10
C TRP A 74 4.77 -5.87 -1.30
N TRP A 75 6.04 -5.48 -1.30
CA TRP A 75 7.00 -5.81 -2.36
C TRP A 75 8.42 -5.88 -1.78
N ASN A 76 9.43 -5.97 -2.63
CA ASN A 76 10.81 -6.19 -2.20
C ASN A 76 11.75 -5.09 -2.66
N VAL A 77 12.87 -4.99 -1.94
CA VAL A 77 14.05 -4.22 -2.35
C VAL A 77 15.28 -5.12 -2.28
N ASP A 78 16.05 -5.16 -3.35
CA ASP A 78 17.45 -5.58 -3.30
C ASP A 78 18.25 -4.38 -2.78
N ALA A 79 18.58 -4.40 -1.49
CA ALA A 79 19.19 -3.24 -0.83
C ALA A 79 20.65 -3.00 -1.29
N ASN A 80 21.32 -4.01 -1.84
CA ASN A 80 22.66 -3.86 -2.40
C ASN A 80 22.59 -3.18 -3.77
N ALA A 81 21.68 -3.64 -4.64
CA ALA A 81 21.48 -3.08 -5.97
C ALA A 81 20.64 -1.77 -5.95
N LYS A 82 19.97 -1.47 -4.84
CA LYS A 82 19.01 -0.35 -4.68
C LYS A 82 17.86 -0.41 -5.69
N ILE A 83 17.40 -1.62 -5.99
CA ILE A 83 16.33 -1.88 -6.96
C ILE A 83 15.12 -2.43 -6.21
N TYR A 84 13.96 -1.82 -6.44
CA TYR A 84 12.69 -2.36 -5.98
C TYR A 84 12.09 -3.28 -7.04
N PHE A 85 11.48 -4.36 -6.60
CA PHE A 85 10.77 -5.28 -7.47
C PHE A 85 9.55 -5.89 -6.76
N ASP A 86 8.59 -6.32 -7.57
CA ASP A 86 7.34 -6.90 -7.11
C ASP A 86 7.02 -8.14 -7.92
N VAL A 87 6.74 -9.25 -7.23
CA VAL A 87 6.41 -10.55 -7.85
C VAL A 87 4.91 -10.82 -7.82
N SER A 88 4.10 -9.90 -7.29
CA SER A 88 2.65 -10.04 -7.31
C SER A 88 2.15 -9.99 -8.76
N PRO A 89 1.27 -10.93 -9.16
CA PRO A 89 0.62 -10.86 -10.46
C PRO A 89 -0.43 -9.74 -10.45
N ASP A 90 -0.77 -9.23 -11.62
CA ASP A 90 -1.96 -8.41 -11.85
C ASP A 90 -2.13 -7.17 -10.96
N VAL A 91 -1.01 -6.56 -10.55
CA VAL A 91 -0.99 -5.31 -9.74
C VAL A 91 -1.71 -4.14 -10.44
N GLY A 92 -1.98 -4.28 -11.74
CA GLY A 92 -2.59 -3.27 -12.58
C GLY A 92 -1.53 -2.52 -13.39
N LYS A 93 -1.93 -2.08 -14.58
CA LYS A 93 -1.08 -1.25 -15.43
C LYS A 93 -1.00 0.15 -14.86
N ASP A 94 0.18 0.75 -15.00
CA ASP A 94 0.48 2.15 -14.66
C ASP A 94 0.29 2.53 -13.18
N CYS A 95 0.20 1.57 -12.26
CA CYS A 95 0.16 1.89 -10.82
C CYS A 95 1.46 2.56 -10.35
N GLU A 96 1.34 3.56 -9.49
CA GLU A 96 2.48 4.21 -8.85
C GLU A 96 2.70 3.63 -7.44
N TYR A 97 3.93 3.20 -7.16
CA TYR A 97 4.31 2.66 -5.86
C TYR A 97 4.79 3.79 -4.96
N VAL A 98 4.27 3.85 -3.75
CA VAL A 98 4.66 4.81 -2.71
C VAL A 98 5.15 4.03 -1.49
N LEU A 99 6.43 4.15 -1.19
CA LEU A 99 7.04 3.56 0.00
C LEU A 99 6.55 4.28 1.27
N ASP A 100 6.14 3.50 2.27
CA ASP A 100 5.72 4.00 3.59
C ASP A 100 6.28 3.05 4.67
N MET A 101 7.39 3.46 5.29
CA MET A 101 8.10 2.61 6.25
C MET A 101 7.33 2.43 7.57
N ASP A 102 6.43 3.34 7.91
CA ASP A 102 5.59 3.19 9.10
C ASP A 102 4.58 2.06 8.91
N LEU A 103 4.06 1.88 7.69
CA LEU A 103 3.23 0.73 7.34
C LEU A 103 4.03 -0.57 7.43
N ALA A 104 5.25 -0.59 6.91
CA ALA A 104 6.12 -1.75 6.99
C ALA A 104 6.43 -2.13 8.45
N GLU A 105 6.76 -1.15 9.30
CA GLU A 105 6.99 -1.38 10.73
C GLU A 105 5.75 -1.85 11.46
N PHE A 106 4.59 -1.23 11.20
CA PHE A 106 3.33 -1.65 11.80
C PHE A 106 3.05 -3.11 11.47
N GLY A 107 3.22 -3.49 10.20
CA GLY A 107 2.92 -4.85 9.79
C GLY A 107 3.90 -5.91 10.25
N ILE A 108 5.17 -5.57 10.43
CA ILE A 108 6.14 -6.48 11.05
C ILE A 108 5.82 -6.68 12.55
N LYS A 109 5.39 -5.62 13.25
CA LYS A 109 5.04 -5.70 14.68
C LYS A 109 3.76 -6.49 14.95
N ASN A 110 2.82 -6.49 14.00
CA ASN A 110 1.54 -7.20 14.11
C ASN A 110 1.51 -8.47 13.24
N PHE A 111 2.67 -9.10 13.04
CA PHE A 111 2.82 -10.28 12.18
C PHE A 111 1.88 -11.43 12.56
N ASP A 112 1.69 -11.65 13.86
CA ASP A 112 0.86 -12.74 14.39
C ASP A 112 -0.65 -12.52 14.18
N ASP A 113 -1.07 -11.34 13.70
CA ASP A 113 -2.45 -11.05 13.26
C ASP A 113 -2.48 -10.59 11.80
N PRO A 114 -2.40 -11.53 10.81
CA PRO A 114 -2.45 -11.18 9.40
C PRO A 114 -3.69 -10.38 9.00
N ALA A 115 -4.84 -10.61 9.66
CA ALA A 115 -6.08 -9.89 9.38
C ALA A 115 -6.02 -8.44 9.91
N GLY A 116 -5.42 -8.22 11.07
CA GLY A 116 -5.14 -6.89 11.62
C GLY A 116 -4.00 -6.14 10.92
N ASN A 117 -3.25 -6.82 10.05
CA ASN A 117 -2.12 -6.28 9.28
C ASN A 117 -2.49 -5.80 7.87
N VAL A 118 -3.76 -5.94 7.49
CA VAL A 118 -4.30 -5.35 6.27
C VAL A 118 -4.96 -4.03 6.63
N CYS A 119 -4.40 -2.92 6.15
CA CYS A 119 -5.04 -1.63 6.30
C CYS A 119 -6.18 -1.49 5.28
N HIS A 120 -7.08 -0.56 5.56
CA HIS A 120 -8.20 -0.29 4.66
C HIS A 120 -7.73 0.25 3.32
N ALA A 121 -8.46 -0.11 2.26
CA ALA A 121 -8.35 0.58 0.99
C ALA A 121 -8.82 2.03 1.15
N VAL A 122 -8.17 2.95 0.46
CA VAL A 122 -8.52 4.38 0.49
C VAL A 122 -8.92 4.83 -0.90
N HIS A 123 -10.06 5.51 -1.00
CA HIS A 123 -10.45 6.26 -2.18
C HIS A 123 -10.17 7.74 -1.99
N LEU A 124 -9.53 8.37 -2.99
CA LEU A 124 -9.44 9.81 -3.11
C LEU A 124 -10.47 10.30 -4.14
N CYS A 125 -11.44 11.10 -3.70
CA CYS A 125 -12.48 11.69 -4.53
C CYS A 125 -12.66 13.17 -4.14
N ASP A 126 -12.57 14.07 -5.12
CA ASP A 126 -12.70 15.53 -4.92
C ASP A 126 -11.89 16.08 -3.72
N GLY A 127 -10.66 15.57 -3.55
CA GLY A 127 -9.74 16.00 -2.48
C GLY A 127 -10.03 15.41 -1.09
N LYS A 128 -11.03 14.54 -0.97
CA LYS A 128 -11.41 13.87 0.29
C LYS A 128 -11.04 12.39 0.24
N TYR A 129 -10.61 11.88 1.39
CA TYR A 129 -10.31 10.47 1.55
C TYR A 129 -11.50 9.73 2.15
N THR A 130 -11.80 8.57 1.59
CA THR A 130 -12.82 7.64 2.08
C THR A 130 -12.17 6.28 2.25
N MET A 131 -12.27 5.75 3.46
CA MET A 131 -11.91 4.39 3.79
C MET A 131 -12.96 3.42 3.22
N VAL A 132 -12.49 2.32 2.65
CA VAL A 132 -13.33 1.25 2.14
C VAL A 132 -13.03 -0.03 2.88
N ASP A 133 -14.07 -0.61 3.44
CA ASP A 133 -14.03 -1.87 4.17
C ASP A 133 -15.07 -2.83 3.59
N ARG A 134 -14.91 -4.13 3.87
CA ARG A 134 -15.88 -5.15 3.50
C ARG A 134 -16.40 -5.83 4.75
N ILE A 135 -17.65 -5.54 5.11
CA ILE A 135 -18.31 -6.07 6.30
C ILE A 135 -19.49 -6.95 5.83
N PHE A 136 -19.54 -8.20 6.29
CA PHE A 136 -20.58 -9.18 5.90
C PHE A 136 -20.79 -9.34 4.38
N GLY A 137 -19.74 -9.14 3.59
CA GLY A 137 -19.78 -9.27 2.14
C GLY A 137 -20.12 -7.99 1.39
N GLU A 138 -20.61 -6.96 2.07
CA GLU A 138 -20.94 -5.64 1.51
C GLU A 138 -19.80 -4.64 1.69
N LEU A 139 -19.72 -3.65 0.78
CA LEU A 139 -18.74 -2.58 0.85
C LEU A 139 -19.25 -1.42 1.70
N PHE A 140 -18.47 -1.06 2.71
CA PHE A 140 -18.73 0.07 3.59
C PHE A 140 -17.76 1.20 3.30
N TYR A 141 -18.29 2.42 3.26
CA TYR A 141 -17.55 3.62 2.93
C TYR A 141 -17.62 4.58 4.09
N LYS A 142 -16.47 4.97 4.63
CA LYS A 142 -16.40 5.93 5.73
C LYS A 142 -15.40 7.04 5.42
N PRO A 143 -15.78 8.33 5.52
CA PRO A 143 -14.83 9.41 5.42
C PRO A 143 -13.67 9.22 6.43
N ILE A 144 -12.45 9.48 5.99
CA ILE A 144 -11.27 9.47 6.86
C ILE A 144 -10.65 10.87 6.88
N GLU A 145 -10.63 11.47 8.08
CA GLU A 145 -10.16 12.85 8.26
C GLU A 145 -8.63 12.93 8.31
N THR A 146 -7.98 11.89 8.85
CA THR A 146 -6.52 11.82 8.99
C THR A 146 -5.97 10.50 8.45
N LEU A 147 -4.82 10.57 7.78
CA LEU A 147 -4.09 9.40 7.29
C LEU A 147 -3.06 8.90 8.33
N GLU A 148 -3.43 8.97 9.61
CA GLU A 148 -2.65 8.38 10.70
C GLU A 148 -2.71 6.86 10.61
N THR A 149 -1.60 6.17 10.92
CA THR A 149 -1.53 4.71 10.88
C THR A 149 -2.68 4.09 11.68
N ALA A 150 -2.96 4.57 12.89
CA ALA A 150 -4.08 4.06 13.69
C ALA A 150 -5.44 4.17 12.98
N SER A 151 -5.69 5.27 12.25
CA SER A 151 -6.93 5.46 11.48
C SER A 151 -7.03 4.49 10.29
N LEU A 152 -5.91 4.17 9.65
CA LEU A 152 -5.84 3.29 8.48
C LEU A 152 -6.05 1.81 8.82
N PHE A 153 -5.79 1.42 10.07
CA PHE A 153 -5.98 0.05 10.57
C PHE A 153 -7.19 -0.09 11.50
N LYS A 154 -7.96 0.98 11.73
CA LYS A 154 -9.09 0.97 12.67
C LYS A 154 -10.23 0.12 12.14
N LYS A 155 -10.52 -1.01 12.79
CA LYS A 155 -11.70 -1.85 12.46
C LYS A 155 -12.99 -1.03 12.63
N LEU A 156 -13.90 -1.13 11.67
CA LEU A 156 -15.27 -0.65 11.83
C LEU A 156 -16.00 -1.63 12.76
N ILE A 157 -16.38 -1.15 13.95
CA ILE A 157 -17.23 -1.87 14.91
C ILE A 157 -18.65 -1.39 14.71
#